data_AF-A0A8J7QK05-F1
#
_entry.id   AF-A0A8J7QK05-F1
#
_cell.length_a   1.000
_cell.length_b   1.000
_cell.length_c   1.000
_cell.angle_alpha   90.00
_cell.angle_beta   90.00
_cell.angle_gamma   90.00
#
_symmetry.space_group_name_H-M   'P 1'
#
loop_
_entity.id
_entity.type
_entity.pdbx_description
1 polymer ?
#
loop_
_entity_poly.entity_id
_entity_poly.type
_entity_poly.pdbx_seq_one_letter_code
_entity_poly.pdbx_strand_id
1 'polypeptide(L)'
;MGELVREAWVAEPKIRAADSGDLQGVYEVERSSFDTPYAPNYLEMLLRFEQGVFLVAETSGSLVGYVAATVRGRNGHIVSI
;
A
#
# COMPACT_ATOMS: atom_id res chain seq x y z
N MET A 1 18.08 -27.81 -22.09
CA MET A 1 18.53 -26.51 -22.63
C MET A 1 17.32 -25.59 -22.67
N GLY A 2 17.18 -24.72 -21.66
CA GLY A 2 16.23 -23.61 -21.64
C GLY A 2 14.83 -23.92 -21.11
N GLU A 3 14.70 -24.40 -19.88
CA GLU A 3 13.40 -24.53 -19.20
C GLU A 3 12.99 -23.20 -18.57
N LEU A 4 11.87 -22.65 -19.07
CA LEU A 4 10.86 -21.84 -18.39
C LEU A 4 11.32 -20.98 -17.20
N VAL A 5 11.68 -19.73 -17.48
CA VAL A 5 11.35 -18.61 -16.57
C VAL A 5 10.76 -17.50 -17.44
N ARG A 6 9.52 -17.69 -17.90
CA ARG A 6 8.71 -16.53 -18.29
C ARG A 6 8.30 -15.90 -16.97
N GLU A 7 9.09 -14.91 -16.55
CA GLU A 7 8.74 -13.97 -15.50
C GLU A 7 7.25 -13.65 -15.63
N ALA A 8 6.49 -13.98 -14.60
CA ALA A 8 5.13 -13.50 -14.49
C ALA A 8 5.23 -11.98 -14.44
N TRP A 9 5.04 -11.33 -15.59
CA TRP A 9 4.75 -9.91 -15.64
C TRP A 9 3.45 -9.76 -14.85
N VAL A 10 3.57 -9.45 -13.57
CA VAL A 10 2.45 -8.99 -12.75
C VAL A 10 1.91 -7.81 -13.54
N ALA A 11 0.65 -7.91 -13.98
CA ALA A 11 0.02 -6.84 -14.75
C ALA A 11 0.27 -5.50 -14.04
N GLU A 12 0.60 -4.46 -14.81
CA GLU A 12 1.01 -3.16 -14.28
C GLU A 12 0.01 -2.70 -13.20
N PRO A 13 0.45 -2.48 -11.96
CA PRO A 13 -0.46 -2.17 -10.87
C PRO A 13 -1.07 -0.80 -11.10
N LYS A 14 -2.39 -0.71 -10.93
CA LYS A 14 -3.11 0.57 -10.93
C LYS A 14 -2.86 1.26 -9.59
N ILE A 15 -2.25 2.44 -9.64
CA ILE A 15 -2.05 3.27 -8.44
C ILE A 15 -3.22 4.25 -8.30
N ARG A 16 -3.80 4.33 -7.10
CA ARG A 16 -4.89 5.27 -6.78
C ARG A 16 -4.84 5.71 -5.32
N ALA A 17 -5.55 6.80 -5.01
CA ALA A 17 -5.83 7.16 -3.64
C ALA A 17 -6.63 6.03 -2.96
N ALA A 18 -6.27 5.76 -1.71
CA ALA A 18 -6.99 4.80 -0.88
C ALA A 18 -8.29 5.41 -0.35
N ASP A 19 -9.30 4.58 -0.16
CA ASP A 19 -10.54 4.92 0.54
C ASP A 19 -10.79 3.97 1.73
N SER A 20 -11.83 4.24 2.51
CA SER A 20 -12.11 3.44 3.73
C SER A 20 -12.42 1.97 3.45
N GLY A 21 -12.86 1.63 2.23
CA GLY A 21 -13.07 0.24 1.81
C GLY A 21 -11.77 -0.54 1.61
N ASP A 22 -10.64 0.15 1.40
CA ASP A 22 -9.34 -0.49 1.18
C ASP A 22 -8.66 -0.98 2.48
N LEU A 23 -9.13 -0.52 3.65
CA LEU A 23 -8.44 -0.74 4.93
C LEU A 23 -8.15 -2.22 5.23
N GLN A 24 -9.10 -3.10 4.91
CA GLN A 24 -8.92 -4.53 5.12
C GLN A 24 -7.79 -5.09 4.24
N GLY A 25 -7.75 -4.71 2.96
CA GLY A 25 -6.69 -5.14 2.04
C GLY A 25 -5.33 -4.54 2.40
N VAL A 26 -5.30 -3.27 2.83
CA VAL A 26 -4.07 -2.63 3.33
C VAL A 26 -3.52 -3.38 4.56
N TYR A 27 -4.37 -3.78 5.50
CA TYR A 27 -3.94 -4.57 6.65
C TYR A 27 -3.39 -5.95 6.26
N GLU A 28 -3.97 -6.60 5.26
CA GLU A 28 -3.48 -7.87 4.74
C GLU A 28 -2.11 -7.73 4.07
N VAL A 29 -1.91 -6.66 3.28
CA VAL A 29 -0.62 -6.31 2.70
C VAL A 29 0.42 -6.04 3.80
N GLU A 30 0.08 -5.22 4.79
CA GLU A 30 0.97 -4.91 5.93
C GLU A 30 1.42 -6.18 6.67
N ARG A 31 0.46 -7.04 7.06
CA ARG A 31 0.72 -8.26 7.81
C ARG A 31 1.53 -9.29 7.03
N SER A 32 1.45 -9.28 5.70
CA SER A 32 2.23 -10.17 4.84
C SER A 32 3.61 -9.62 4.49
N SER A 33 3.80 -8.31 4.59
CA SER A 33 5.06 -7.63 4.22
C SER A 33 6.03 -7.48 5.38
N PHE A 34 5.54 -7.45 6.62
CA PHE A 34 6.35 -7.15 7.80
C PHE A 34 6.18 -8.18 8.92
N ASP A 35 7.29 -8.55 9.56
CA ASP A 35 7.30 -9.42 10.75
C ASP A 35 6.62 -8.76 11.95
N THR A 36 6.64 -7.42 12.01
CA THR A 36 5.99 -6.61 13.06
C THR A 36 5.12 -5.54 12.40
N PRO A 37 3.91 -5.91 11.95
CA PRO A 37 3.03 -5.01 11.21
C PRO A 37 2.45 -3.91 12.11
N TYR A 38 2.15 -2.75 11.50
CA TYR A 38 1.35 -1.74 12.17
C TYR A 38 -0.05 -2.25 12.54
N ALA A 39 -0.57 -1.75 13.66
CA ALA A 39 -1.92 -2.08 14.11
C ALA A 39 -2.99 -1.47 13.17
N PRO A 40 -4.12 -2.15 12.94
CA PRO A 40 -5.17 -1.67 12.03
C PRO A 40 -5.67 -0.25 12.31
N ASN A 41 -5.81 0.10 13.59
CA ASN A 41 -6.26 1.44 14.01
C ASN A 41 -5.23 2.54 13.68
N TYR A 42 -3.94 2.22 13.63
CA TYR A 42 -2.91 3.16 13.22
C TYR A 42 -2.97 3.42 11.71
N LEU A 43 -3.15 2.35 10.92
CA LEU A 43 -3.32 2.47 9.47
C LEU A 43 -4.60 3.24 9.11
N GLU A 44 -5.70 3.00 9.84
CA GLU A 44 -6.94 3.77 9.70
C GLU A 44 -6.75 5.25 10.04
N MET A 45 -6.01 5.55 11.11
CA MET A 45 -5.68 6.93 11.46
C MET A 45 -4.87 7.60 10.35
N LEU A 46 -3.87 6.92 9.77
CA LEU A 46 -3.07 7.45 8.67
C LEU A 46 -3.91 7.72 7.42
N LEU A 47 -4.84 6.83 7.08
CA LEU A 47 -5.76 7.00 5.95
C LEU A 47 -6.65 8.24 6.10
N ARG A 48 -7.12 8.50 7.32
CA ARG A 48 -8.02 9.63 7.62
C ARG A 48 -7.29 10.94 7.87
N PHE A 49 -5.95 10.94 7.83
CA PHE A 49 -5.17 12.12 8.14
C PHE A 49 -5.23 13.12 6.98
N GLU A 50 -5.84 14.29 7.19
CA GLU A 50 -6.09 15.28 6.12
C GLU A 50 -4.82 15.79 5.41
N GLN A 51 -3.68 15.77 6.09
CA GLN A 51 -2.36 16.17 5.53
C GLN A 51 -1.54 14.96 5.06
N GLY A 52 -2.17 13.79 5.04
CA GLY A 52 -1.60 12.53 4.60
C GLY A 52 -1.82 12.28 3.11
N VAL A 53 -0.93 11.51 2.52
CA VAL A 53 -1.11 10.88 1.21
C VAL A 53 -1.16 9.38 1.46
N PHE A 54 -2.28 8.76 1.11
CA PHE A 54 -2.44 7.32 1.22
C PHE A 54 -2.78 6.77 -0.17
N LEU A 55 -1.86 6.01 -0.75
CA LEU A 55 -2.06 5.39 -2.05
C LEU A 55 -2.05 3.87 -1.91
N VAL A 56 -2.77 3.20 -2.79
CA VAL A 56 -2.78 1.75 -2.94
C VAL A 56 -2.40 1.35 -4.35
N ALA A 57 -1.77 0.19 -4.46
CA ALA A 57 -1.46 -0.48 -5.71
C ALA A 57 -2.39 -1.69 -5.86
N GLU A 58 -3.10 -1.76 -7.00
CA GLU A 58 -4.09 -2.80 -7.27
C GLU A 58 -3.76 -3.55 -8.57
N THR A 59 -3.75 -4.87 -8.52
CA THR A 59 -3.63 -5.75 -9.69
C THR A 59 -4.80 -6.73 -9.70
N SER A 60 -5.54 -6.78 -10.81
CA SER A 60 -6.65 -7.73 -11.00
C SER A 60 -7.70 -7.71 -9.87
N GLY A 61 -8.00 -6.53 -9.31
CA GLY A 61 -8.98 -6.36 -8.23
C GLY A 61 -8.44 -6.68 -6.83
N SER A 62 -7.16 -7.03 -6.69
CA SER A 62 -6.51 -7.29 -5.41
C SER A 62 -5.49 -6.20 -5.10
N LEU A 63 -5.48 -5.72 -3.85
CA LEU A 63 -4.42 -4.83 -3.38
C LEU A 63 -3.12 -5.62 -3.23
N VAL A 64 -2.05 -5.11 -3.82
CA VAL A 64 -0.72 -5.72 -3.82
C VAL A 64 0.33 -4.86 -3.13
N GLY A 65 -0.04 -3.65 -2.73
CA GLY A 65 0.87 -2.69 -2.09
C GLY A 65 0.13 -1.45 -1.62
N TYR A 66 0.75 -0.69 -0.72
CA TYR A 66 0.27 0.61 -0.31
C TYR A 66 1.44 1.53 0.05
N VAL A 67 1.18 2.82 0.17
CA VAL A 67 2.12 3.76 0.80
C VAL A 67 1.33 4.79 1.60
N ALA A 68 1.80 5.08 2.80
CA ALA A 68 1.32 6.17 3.63
C ALA A 68 2.44 7.20 3.81
N ALA A 69 2.15 8.45 3.49
CA ALA A 69 3.08 9.56 3.61
C ALA A 69 2.40 10.78 4.23
N THR A 70 3.19 11.72 4.74
CA THR A 70 2.71 13.01 5.24
C THR A 70 3.51 14.14 4.62
N VAL A 71 2.86 15.29 4.40
CA VAL A 71 3.51 16.51 3.90
C VAL A 71 3.37 17.61 4.95
N ARG A 72 4.49 18.21 5.35
CA ARG A 72 4.54 19.36 6.26
C ARG A 72 5.41 20.46 5.66
N GLY A 73 4.78 21.55 5.22
CA GLY A 73 5.47 22.64 4.55
C GLY A 73 6.13 22.16 3.26
N ARG A 74 7.47 22.21 3.19
CA ARG A 74 8.27 21.75 2.02
C ARG A 74 8.84 20.34 2.19
N ASN A 75 8.50 19.64 3.27
CA ASN A 75 9.03 18.31 3.57
C ASN A 75 7.94 17.26 3.41
N GLY A 76 8.26 16.18 2.70
CA GLY A 76 7.46 14.96 2.63
C GLY A 76 8.16 13.83 3.37
N HIS A 77 7.39 12.99 4.07
CA HIS A 77 7.91 11.82 4.77
C HIS A 77 7.04 10.60 4.45
N ILE A 78 7.67 9.51 3.99
CA ILE A 78 7.01 8.21 3.88
C ILE A 78 7.00 7.59 5.27
N VAL A 79 5.80 7.32 5.78
CA VAL A 79 5.55 6.73 7.10
C VAL A 79 5.56 5.20 7.03
N SER A 80 5.02 4.63 5.94
CA SER A 80 4.97 3.19 5.69
C SER A 80 4.86 2.88 4.19
N ILE A 81 5.41 1.75 3.73
CA ILE A 81 5.35 1.25 2.33
C ILE A 81 5.54 -0.27 2.27
#